data_AF-A0AAU3UJ14-F1
#
_entry.id   AF-A0AAU3UJ14-F1
#
_cell.length_a   1.000
_cell.length_b   1.000
_cell.length_c   1.000
_cell.angle_alpha   90.00
_cell.angle_beta   90.00
_cell.angle_gamma   90.00
#
_symmetry.space_group_name_H-M   'P 1'
#
loop_
_entity.id
_entity.type
_entity.pdbx_description
1 polymer ?
#
loop_
_entity_poly.entity_id
_entity_poly.type
_entity_poly.pdbx_seq_one_letter_code
_entity_poly.pdbx_strand_id
1 'polypeptide(L)'
;MRRILCTIQQGSLTASQCRAAERVLVGAFRQTLGTTDRTVVVWCEIPPGQSYTENRPSTMSWVLAETDDGLDAARREQAMRAMSEAWNTLTGAGPDELMLALVDTALFDRYLALNRDRIRPTARPLFLLRTVARLATSRLTRGRLAIAANQNWS
;
A
#
# COMPACT_ATOMS: atom_id res chain seq x y z
N MET A 1 -0.37 -10.72 12.07
CA MET A 1 -0.45 -10.47 10.61
C MET A 1 -0.22 -8.99 10.39
N ARG A 2 0.62 -8.59 9.44
CA ARG A 2 0.91 -7.19 9.11
C ARG A 2 0.30 -6.78 7.78
N ARG A 3 -0.01 -5.51 7.62
CA ARG A 3 -0.63 -4.95 6.43
C ARG A 3 0.26 -3.86 5.84
N ILE A 4 0.41 -3.89 4.52
CA ILE A 4 1.05 -2.82 3.75
C ILE A 4 0.05 -2.36 2.69
N LEU A 5 -0.20 -1.07 2.63
CA LEU A 5 -0.99 -0.44 1.59
C LEU A 5 -0.04 0.29 0.64
N CYS A 6 0.02 -0.18 -0.60
CA CYS A 6 0.78 0.46 -1.66
C CYS A 6 -0.17 1.22 -2.58
N THR A 7 -0.09 2.54 -2.58
CA THR A 7 -0.87 3.41 -3.45
C THR A 7 0.01 3.90 -4.61
N ILE A 8 -0.38 3.59 -5.83
CA ILE A 8 0.39 3.92 -7.05
C ILE A 8 -0.53 4.52 -8.11
N GLN A 9 0.03 5.24 -9.08
CA GLN A 9 -0.73 5.61 -10.26
C GLN A 9 -1.05 4.38 -11.11
N GLN A 10 -2.26 4.31 -11.64
CA GLN A 10 -2.66 3.20 -12.50
C GLN A 10 -1.74 3.14 -13.73
N GLY A 11 -1.14 1.97 -13.94
CA GLY A 11 -0.22 1.74 -15.06
C GLY A 11 1.23 2.19 -14.81
N SER A 12 1.56 2.80 -13.65
CA SER A 12 2.95 3.17 -13.37
C SER A 12 3.88 1.97 -13.17
N LEU A 13 3.32 0.85 -12.70
CA LEU A 13 4.02 -0.43 -12.56
C LEU A 13 3.26 -1.54 -13.27
N THR A 14 3.99 -2.40 -13.98
CA THR A 14 3.46 -3.64 -14.54
C THR A 14 3.09 -4.63 -13.43
N ALA A 15 2.25 -5.62 -13.73
CA ALA A 15 1.88 -6.64 -12.75
C ALA A 15 3.09 -7.44 -12.21
N SER A 16 4.11 -7.69 -13.03
CA SER A 16 5.36 -8.33 -12.61
C SER A 16 6.16 -7.42 -11.68
N GLN A 17 6.27 -6.13 -11.98
CA GLN A 17 6.91 -5.15 -11.10
C GLN A 17 6.18 -5.04 -9.75
N CYS A 18 4.85 -4.99 -9.72
CA CYS A 18 4.10 -5.01 -8.45
C CYS A 18 4.42 -6.26 -7.62
N ARG A 19 4.46 -7.46 -8.24
CA ARG A 19 4.81 -8.70 -7.51
C ARG A 19 6.26 -8.71 -7.03
N ALA A 20 7.18 -8.16 -7.82
CA ALA A 20 8.56 -8.00 -7.38
C ALA A 20 8.66 -7.01 -6.22
N ALA A 21 7.95 -5.89 -6.29
CA ALA A 21 7.90 -4.84 -5.27
C ALA A 21 7.35 -5.38 -3.96
N GLU A 22 6.25 -6.15 -4.02
CA GLU A 22 5.69 -6.84 -2.87
C GLU A 22 6.73 -7.75 -2.20
N ARG A 23 7.47 -8.55 -2.97
CA ARG A 23 8.50 -9.45 -2.42
C ARG A 23 9.64 -8.67 -1.76
N VAL A 24 10.18 -7.65 -2.41
CA VAL A 24 11.34 -6.90 -1.88
C VAL A 24 10.96 -6.04 -0.67
N LEU A 25 9.77 -5.41 -0.68
CA LEU A 25 9.26 -4.66 0.47
C LEU A 25 9.03 -5.57 1.68
N VAL A 26 8.33 -6.70 1.48
CA VAL A 26 8.07 -7.65 2.56
C VAL A 26 9.36 -8.28 3.08
N GLY A 27 10.31 -8.58 2.18
CA GLY A 27 11.64 -9.07 2.54
C GLY A 27 12.40 -8.08 3.43
N ALA A 28 12.55 -6.84 2.98
CA ALA A 28 13.23 -5.79 3.73
C ALA A 28 12.57 -5.51 5.08
N PHE A 29 11.23 -5.42 5.11
CA PHE A 29 10.45 -5.22 6.33
C PHE A 29 10.69 -6.34 7.36
N ARG A 30 10.60 -7.60 6.93
CA ARG A 30 10.78 -8.76 7.83
C ARG A 30 12.21 -8.86 8.33
N GLN A 31 13.18 -8.65 7.44
CA GLN A 31 14.60 -8.73 7.79
C GLN A 31 14.99 -7.68 8.82
N THR A 32 14.54 -6.43 8.65
CA THR A 32 14.89 -5.32 9.56
C THR A 32 14.16 -5.40 10.90
N LEU A 33 12.89 -5.81 10.91
CA LEU A 33 12.11 -5.92 12.14
C LEU A 33 12.27 -7.28 12.85
N GLY A 34 12.90 -8.26 12.22
CA GLY A 34 13.10 -9.60 12.78
C GLY A 34 11.79 -10.37 12.94
N THR A 35 10.77 -10.08 12.15
CA THR A 35 9.44 -10.70 12.25
C THR A 35 9.22 -11.76 11.17
N THR A 36 8.56 -12.85 11.55
CA THR A 36 8.07 -13.90 10.64
C THR A 36 6.58 -13.76 10.33
N ASP A 37 5.94 -12.68 10.82
CA ASP A 37 4.53 -12.43 10.62
C ASP A 37 4.14 -12.50 9.13
N ARG A 38 2.99 -13.09 8.86
CA ARG A 38 2.37 -13.00 7.54
C ARG A 38 2.08 -11.53 7.23
N THR A 39 2.66 -11.01 6.15
CA THR A 39 2.43 -9.65 5.66
C THR A 39 1.53 -9.71 4.43
N VAL A 40 0.46 -8.91 4.44
CA VAL A 40 -0.47 -8.77 3.33
C VAL A 40 -0.23 -7.42 2.68
N VAL A 41 0.05 -7.41 1.38
CA VAL A 41 0.19 -6.18 0.60
C VAL A 41 -1.07 -5.96 -0.22
N VAL A 42 -1.67 -4.78 -0.09
CA VAL A 42 -2.83 -4.35 -0.87
C VAL A 42 -2.41 -3.20 -1.76
N TRP A 43 -2.69 -3.33 -3.05
CA TRP A 43 -2.41 -2.31 -4.04
C TRP A 43 -3.64 -1.44 -4.29
N CYS A 44 -3.50 -0.12 -4.12
CA CYS A 44 -4.49 0.88 -4.46
C CYS A 44 -4.01 1.64 -5.70
N GLU A 45 -4.71 1.47 -6.82
CA GLU A 45 -4.38 2.13 -8.09
C GLU A 45 -5.20 3.42 -8.22
N ILE A 46 -4.52 4.56 -8.30
CA ILE A 46 -5.15 5.85 -8.56
C ILE A 46 -5.29 6.04 -10.07
N PRO A 47 -6.50 6.22 -10.61
CA PRO A 47 -6.69 6.53 -12.03
C PRO A 47 -5.97 7.82 -12.44
N PRO A 48 -5.58 7.97 -13.72
CA PRO A 48 -4.98 9.20 -14.23
C PRO A 48 -5.85 10.44 -13.93
N GLY A 49 -5.20 11.55 -13.58
CA GLY A 49 -5.86 12.83 -13.29
C GLY A 49 -6.50 12.94 -11.89
N GLN A 50 -6.23 11.99 -10.99
CA GLN A 50 -6.82 11.96 -9.65
C GLN A 50 -5.79 12.07 -8.51
N SER A 51 -4.54 12.38 -8.83
CA SER A 51 -3.49 12.65 -7.86
C SER A 51 -2.60 13.80 -8.34
N TYR A 52 -2.19 14.65 -7.39
CA TYR A 52 -1.34 15.80 -7.67
C TYR A 52 -0.28 15.95 -6.59
N THR A 53 0.96 16.22 -7.01
CA THR A 53 2.08 16.62 -6.15
C THR A 53 2.60 17.94 -6.72
N GLU A 54 2.79 18.96 -5.88
CA GLU A 54 3.29 20.28 -6.31
C GLU A 54 2.49 20.92 -7.47
N ASN A 55 1.16 20.80 -7.43
CA ASN A 55 0.24 21.27 -8.48
C ASN A 55 0.47 20.63 -9.87
N ARG A 56 1.10 19.45 -9.93
CA ARG A 56 1.29 18.66 -11.16
C ARG A 56 0.76 17.24 -10.96
N PRO A 57 0.37 16.52 -12.03
CA PRO A 57 0.02 15.11 -11.92
C PRO A 57 1.10 14.33 -11.18
N SER A 58 0.71 13.61 -10.12
CA SER A 58 1.68 12.93 -9.27
C SER A 58 2.24 11.68 -9.94
N THR A 59 3.54 11.48 -9.86
CA THR A 59 4.21 10.18 -10.13
C THR A 59 4.53 9.43 -8.83
N MET A 60 4.26 10.04 -7.68
CA MET A 60 4.66 9.53 -6.37
C MET A 60 3.90 8.25 -6.02
N SER A 61 4.64 7.25 -5.57
CA SER A 61 4.11 6.05 -4.93
C SER A 61 4.05 6.28 -3.43
N TRP A 62 2.96 5.87 -2.78
CA TRP A 62 2.81 5.98 -1.33
C TRP A 62 2.66 4.60 -0.70
N VAL A 63 3.57 4.26 0.21
CA VAL A 63 3.59 2.99 0.94
C VAL A 63 3.31 3.27 2.41
N LEU A 64 2.21 2.73 2.92
CA LEU A 64 1.87 2.76 4.34
C LEU A 64 1.99 1.35 4.90
N ALA A 65 2.94 1.12 5.80
CA ALA A 65 3.20 -0.18 6.42
C ALA A 65 2.85 -0.16 7.90
N GLU A 66 2.15 -1.20 8.34
CA GLU A 66 1.81 -1.44 9.75
C GLU A 66 3.00 -2.06 10.51
N THR A 67 3.26 -1.56 11.71
CA THR A 67 4.24 -2.12 12.66
C THR A 67 3.64 -2.22 14.07
N ASP A 68 4.40 -2.77 15.02
CA ASP A 68 4.03 -2.81 16.42
C ASP A 68 3.87 -1.41 17.02
N ASP A 69 2.88 -1.27 17.89
CA ASP A 69 2.66 -0.04 18.65
C ASP A 69 3.89 0.27 19.50
N GLY A 70 4.35 1.52 19.46
CA GLY A 70 5.52 1.94 20.22
C GLY A 70 6.85 1.38 19.72
N LEU A 71 6.93 0.90 18.47
CA LEU A 71 8.23 0.51 17.88
C LEU A 71 9.21 1.70 17.96
N ASP A 72 10.39 1.41 18.53
CA ASP A 72 11.51 2.34 18.65
C ASP A 72 11.81 3.10 17.35
N ALA A 73 12.14 4.38 17.49
CA ALA A 73 12.34 5.28 16.35
C ALA A 73 13.53 4.87 15.47
N ALA A 74 14.64 4.42 16.07
CA ALA A 74 15.81 4.00 15.30
C ALA A 74 15.52 2.72 14.51
N ARG A 75 14.81 1.77 15.12
CA ARG A 75 14.35 0.56 14.40
C ARG A 75 13.36 0.90 13.28
N ARG A 76 12.48 1.87 13.50
CA ARG A 76 11.52 2.33 12.49
C ARG A 76 12.25 2.99 11.31
N GLU A 77 13.21 3.87 11.58
CA GLU A 77 14.02 4.51 10.54
C GLU A 77 14.80 3.47 9.73
N GLN A 78 15.44 2.51 10.40
CA GLN A 78 16.19 1.45 9.74
C GLN A 78 15.31 0.64 8.78
N ALA A 79 14.09 0.28 9.21
CA ALA A 79 13.14 -0.44 8.37
C ALA A 79 12.66 0.42 7.19
N MET A 80 12.32 1.70 7.42
CA MET A 80 11.91 2.62 6.35
C MET A 80 13.00 2.78 5.30
N ARG A 81 14.26 2.95 5.73
CA ARG A 81 15.41 3.09 4.83
C ARG A 81 15.62 1.84 3.98
N ALA A 82 15.65 0.66 4.59
CA ALA A 82 15.83 -0.59 3.86
C ALA A 82 14.68 -0.86 2.86
N MET A 83 13.44 -0.55 3.24
CA MET A 83 12.30 -0.68 2.34
C MET A 83 12.38 0.31 1.17
N SER A 84 12.80 1.55 1.42
CA SER A 84 13.00 2.57 0.39
C SER A 84 14.10 2.17 -0.59
N GLU A 85 15.25 1.70 -0.10
CA GLU A 85 16.35 1.22 -0.93
C GLU A 85 15.95 0.03 -1.80
N ALA A 86 15.22 -0.93 -1.22
CA ALA A 86 14.72 -2.09 -1.94
C ALA A 86 13.70 -1.71 -3.04
N TRP A 87 12.81 -0.76 -2.75
CA TRP A 87 11.87 -0.23 -3.74
C TRP A 87 12.58 0.50 -4.87
N ASN A 88 13.49 1.41 -4.55
CA ASN A 88 14.19 2.24 -5.53
C ASN A 88 15.09 1.39 -6.43
N THR A 89 15.77 0.38 -5.87
CA THR A 89 16.58 -0.58 -6.64
C THR A 89 15.74 -1.32 -7.69
N LEU A 90 14.49 -1.67 -7.36
CA LEU A 90 13.60 -2.39 -8.27
C LEU A 90 12.95 -1.48 -9.32
N THR A 91 12.50 -0.30 -8.89
CA THR A 91 11.65 0.57 -9.71
C THR A 91 12.43 1.64 -10.46
N GLY A 92 13.65 1.94 -10.04
CA GLY A 92 14.41 3.11 -10.50
C GLY A 92 13.85 4.43 -9.98
N ALA A 93 12.92 4.40 -9.02
CA ALA A 93 12.29 5.59 -8.47
C ALA A 93 13.33 6.52 -7.82
N GLY A 94 13.20 7.82 -8.12
CA GLY A 94 13.97 8.88 -7.48
C GLY A 94 13.59 9.07 -6.01
N PRO A 95 14.39 9.86 -5.25
CA PRO A 95 14.15 10.12 -3.83
C PRO A 95 12.78 10.77 -3.54
N ASP A 96 12.24 11.52 -4.49
CA ASP A 96 10.96 12.23 -4.35
C ASP A 96 9.76 11.45 -4.94
N GLU A 97 9.98 10.23 -5.42
CA GLU A 97 8.96 9.41 -6.09
C GLU A 97 8.39 8.30 -5.20
N LEU A 98 8.90 8.17 -3.97
CA LEU A 98 8.39 7.27 -2.95
C LEU A 98 8.18 7.99 -1.63
N MET A 99 6.93 8.04 -1.18
CA MET A 99 6.59 8.35 0.20
C MET A 99 6.39 7.04 0.96
N LEU A 100 7.11 6.82 2.04
CA LEU A 100 7.01 5.61 2.85
C LEU A 100 6.80 5.95 4.33
N ALA A 101 5.79 5.35 4.94
CA ALA A 101 5.45 5.56 6.34
C ALA A 101 5.26 4.22 7.05
N LEU A 102 5.97 4.04 8.16
CA LEU A 102 5.73 2.96 9.11
C LEU A 102 4.90 3.48 10.29
N VAL A 103 3.72 2.93 10.48
CA VAL A 103 2.77 3.37 11.50
C VAL A 103 2.37 2.24 12.42
N ASP A 104 2.11 2.63 13.66
CA ASP A 104 1.58 1.77 14.72
C ASP A 104 0.28 1.10 14.27
N THR A 105 0.04 -0.10 14.77
CA THR A 105 -1.15 -0.91 14.48
C THR A 105 -2.42 -0.14 14.80
N ALA A 106 -2.48 0.51 15.97
CA ALA A 106 -3.63 1.34 16.36
C ALA A 106 -3.90 2.50 15.39
N LEU A 107 -2.84 3.13 14.86
CA LEU A 107 -2.98 4.23 13.90
C LEU A 107 -3.40 3.72 12.52
N PHE A 108 -2.86 2.57 12.09
CA PHE A 108 -3.24 1.93 10.84
C PHE A 108 -4.73 1.53 10.84
N ASP A 109 -5.20 0.95 11.93
CA ASP A 109 -6.62 0.59 12.10
C ASP A 109 -7.52 1.82 12.08
N ARG A 110 -7.12 2.89 12.76
CA ARG A 110 -7.85 4.17 12.74
C ARG A 110 -7.89 4.75 11.32
N TYR A 111 -6.78 4.71 10.59
CA TYR A 111 -6.73 5.15 9.19
C TYR A 111 -7.73 4.38 8.32
N LEU A 112 -7.79 3.06 8.44
CA LEU A 112 -8.76 2.24 7.71
C LEU A 112 -10.21 2.52 8.13
N ALA A 113 -10.46 2.69 9.43
CA ALA A 113 -11.78 3.01 9.96
C ALA A 113 -12.29 4.35 9.40
N LEU A 114 -11.44 5.38 9.38
CA LEU A 114 -11.78 6.69 8.81
C LEU A 114 -12.11 6.61 7.32
N ASN A 115 -11.37 5.81 6.55
CA ASN A 115 -11.66 5.59 5.13
C ASN A 115 -12.99 4.86 4.93
N ARG A 116 -13.30 3.87 5.78
CA ARG A 116 -14.60 3.17 5.77
C ARG A 116 -15.75 4.11 6.14
N ASP A 117 -15.53 5.02 7.09
CA ASP A 117 -16.59 5.88 7.60
C ASP A 117 -17.05 6.95 6.61
N ARG A 118 -16.25 7.26 5.59
CA ARG A 118 -16.64 8.07 4.43
C ARG A 118 -17.77 7.43 3.59
N ILE A 119 -18.02 6.14 3.78
CA ILE A 119 -19.04 5.39 3.05
C ILE A 119 -20.36 5.43 3.83
N ARG A 120 -21.44 5.79 3.14
CA ARG A 120 -22.81 5.82 3.68
C ARG A 120 -23.12 4.50 4.38
N PRO A 121 -23.61 4.50 5.64
CA PRO A 121 -23.83 3.28 6.44
C PRO A 121 -24.62 2.19 5.71
N THR A 122 -25.66 2.57 4.99
CA THR A 122 -26.53 1.66 4.22
C THR A 122 -25.83 1.00 3.03
N ALA A 123 -24.81 1.63 2.46
CA ALA A 123 -24.04 1.11 1.33
C ALA A 123 -22.82 0.28 1.75
N ARG A 124 -22.44 0.30 3.05
CA ARG A 124 -21.22 -0.35 3.55
C ARG A 124 -21.15 -1.86 3.30
N PRO A 125 -22.21 -2.67 3.56
CA PRO A 125 -22.11 -4.12 3.37
C PRO A 125 -21.83 -4.48 1.90
N LEU A 126 -22.54 -3.83 0.98
CA LEU A 126 -22.36 -4.02 -0.45
C LEU A 126 -20.97 -3.59 -0.92
N PHE A 127 -20.47 -2.45 -0.42
CA PHE A 127 -19.12 -1.97 -0.71
C PHE A 127 -18.05 -2.97 -0.25
N LEU A 128 -18.17 -3.49 0.97
CA LEU A 128 -17.21 -4.45 1.52
C LEU A 128 -17.21 -5.74 0.71
N LEU A 129 -18.39 -6.29 0.40
CA LEU A 129 -18.53 -7.51 -0.40
C LEU A 129 -17.89 -7.33 -1.79
N ARG A 130 -18.15 -6.21 -2.46
CA ARG A 130 -17.55 -5.90 -3.77
C ARG A 130 -16.04 -5.73 -3.69
N THR A 131 -15.53 -5.10 -2.63
CA THR A 131 -14.10 -4.92 -2.41
C THR A 131 -13.41 -6.27 -2.23
N VAL A 132 -13.97 -7.16 -1.39
CA VAL A 132 -13.47 -8.53 -1.20
C VAL A 132 -13.50 -9.31 -2.52
N ALA A 133 -14.61 -9.24 -3.26
CA ALA A 133 -14.73 -9.91 -4.56
C ALA A 133 -13.66 -9.43 -5.54
N ARG A 134 -13.43 -8.11 -5.66
CA ARG A 134 -12.40 -7.54 -6.54
C ARG A 134 -10.99 -7.94 -6.13
N LEU A 135 -10.69 -7.92 -4.83
CA LEU A 135 -9.41 -8.39 -4.31
C LEU A 135 -9.18 -9.88 -4.63
N ALA A 136 -10.20 -10.71 -4.48
CA ALA A 136 -10.12 -12.13 -4.84
C ALA A 136 -9.91 -12.31 -6.35
N THR A 137 -10.70 -11.64 -7.19
CA THR A 137 -10.56 -11.68 -8.64
C THR A 137 -9.18 -11.18 -9.08
N SER A 138 -8.66 -10.08 -8.51
CA SER A 138 -7.34 -9.57 -8.86
C SER A 138 -6.23 -10.54 -8.43
N ARG A 139 -6.40 -11.22 -7.29
CA ARG A 139 -5.43 -12.20 -6.82
C ARG A 139 -5.34 -13.41 -7.74
N LEU A 140 -6.45 -13.80 -8.36
CA LEU A 140 -6.53 -14.88 -9.34
C LEU A 140 -6.01 -14.44 -10.72
N THR A 141 -6.41 -13.27 -11.23
CA THR A 141 -6.08 -12.85 -12.60
C THR A 141 -4.74 -12.13 -12.73
N ARG A 142 -4.31 -11.39 -11.70
CA ARG A 142 -3.06 -10.58 -11.72
C ARG A 142 -2.00 -11.09 -10.75
N GLY A 143 -2.34 -12.06 -9.90
CA GLY A 143 -1.43 -12.61 -8.89
C GLY A 143 -1.18 -11.68 -7.69
N ARG A 144 -1.97 -10.61 -7.51
CA ARG A 144 -1.85 -9.64 -6.41
C ARG A 144 -3.21 -9.09 -5.96
N LEU A 145 -3.27 -8.63 -4.72
CA LEU A 145 -4.46 -7.97 -4.17
C LEU A 145 -4.50 -6.51 -4.62
N ALA A 146 -5.44 -6.14 -5.49
CA ALA A 146 -5.48 -4.81 -6.10
C ALA A 146 -6.91 -4.26 -6.19
N ILE A 147 -7.05 -2.96 -5.92
CA ILE A 147 -8.28 -2.18 -6.05
C ILE A 147 -7.97 -0.82 -6.66
N ALA A 148 -8.95 -0.21 -7.33
CA ALA A 148 -8.85 1.18 -7.76
C ALA A 148 -9.31 2.12 -6.63
N ALA A 149 -8.65 3.26 -6.48
CA ALA A 149 -8.93 4.26 -5.44
C ALA A 149 -10.37 4.80 -5.53
N ASN A 150 -10.83 5.07 -6.75
CA ASN A 150 -12.21 5.42 -7.04
C ASN A 150 -12.89 4.22 -7.70
N GLN A 151 -13.80 3.57 -6.97
CA GLN A 151 -14.67 2.58 -7.57
C GLN A 151 -15.66 3.34 -8.45
N ASN A 152 -15.59 3.18 -9.78
CA ASN A 152 -16.63 3.73 -10.67
C ASN A 152 -17.99 3.18 -10.23
N TRP A 153 -18.86 4.08 -9.77
CA TRP A 153 -20.28 3.84 -9.49
C TRP A 153 -21.06 4.20 -10.74
N SER A 154 -20.88 3.42 -11.81
CA SER A 154 -21.74 3.45 -13.00
C SER A 154 -22.58 2.20 -13.02
#